data_AF-A0A1Y1JR14-F1
#
_entry.id   AF-A0A1Y1JR14-F1
#
_cell.length_a   1.000
_cell.length_b   1.000
_cell.length_c   1.000
_cell.angle_alpha   90.00
_cell.angle_beta   90.00
_cell.angle_gamma   90.00
#
_symmetry.space_group_name_H-M   'P 1'
#
loop_
_entity.id
_entity.type
_entity.pdbx_description
1 polymer ?
#
loop_
_entity_poly.entity_id
_entity_poly.type
_entity_poly.pdbx_seq_one_letter_code
_entity_poly.pdbx_strand_id
1 'polypeptide(L)'
;MLANMPCYNNVNYFPKCKKIIDHITDDLGGTDSTDGFYVTHKIEKNIFDQKYCGIAMSYIREIDYYSDSHYVTKESGFLYLLYWLYDKISKDQENNVHKVYVALLKAHKTDYKSSCCEEYEKYTISKEDINGIDKMYSMYECLNKVKNKDGSSETDSFCKAVAAFINNYNTEIHSGAAESQNSTLLNECQNNNRIPTIIIIIIGLLISVAFLILYKTPLGSRFRSLLEKKKNYWNTIDLETNNIQPPNITECDKNYNKYDILYHCD
;
A
#
# COMPACT_ATOMS: atom_id res chain seq x y z
N MET A 1 -12.48 -13.09 -12.26
CA MET A 1 -11.26 -12.26 -12.34
C MET A 1 -11.45 -10.98 -11.52
N LEU A 2 -11.84 -11.10 -10.25
CA LEU A 2 -12.16 -9.97 -9.33
C LEU A 2 -11.10 -9.80 -8.22
N ALA A 3 -10.12 -10.70 -8.13
CA ALA A 3 -9.28 -10.88 -6.95
C ALA A 3 -8.07 -9.93 -6.83
N ASN A 4 -7.82 -9.04 -7.80
CA ASN A 4 -6.62 -8.18 -7.80
C ASN A 4 -6.93 -6.68 -7.70
N MET A 5 -8.18 -6.29 -7.43
CA MET A 5 -8.48 -4.88 -7.26
C MET A 5 -8.17 -4.43 -5.83
N PRO A 6 -7.28 -3.43 -5.62
CA PRO A 6 -6.89 -3.00 -4.28
C PRO A 6 -8.07 -2.58 -3.40
N CYS A 7 -9.16 -2.13 -4.00
CA CYS A 7 -10.40 -1.73 -3.34
C CYS A 7 -10.91 -2.79 -2.36
N TYR A 8 -10.99 -4.07 -2.75
CA TYR A 8 -11.67 -5.08 -1.95
C TYR A 8 -10.93 -5.45 -0.65
N ASN A 9 -9.61 -5.40 -0.65
CA ASN A 9 -8.81 -5.65 0.55
C ASN A 9 -8.86 -4.51 1.56
N ASN A 10 -9.29 -3.32 1.11
CA ASN A 10 -9.26 -2.09 1.90
C ASN A 10 -10.65 -1.68 2.44
N VAL A 11 -11.75 -2.33 2.02
CA VAL A 11 -13.12 -1.98 2.44
C VAL A 11 -13.32 -2.09 3.96
N ASN A 12 -12.57 -2.97 4.63
CA ASN A 12 -12.62 -3.11 6.09
C ASN A 12 -12.19 -1.83 6.84
N TYR A 13 -11.42 -0.93 6.23
CA TYR A 13 -11.04 0.36 6.83
C TYR A 13 -12.08 1.46 6.60
N PHE A 14 -13.01 1.29 5.65
CA PHE A 14 -13.95 2.33 5.25
C PHE A 14 -14.79 2.89 6.40
N PRO A 15 -15.27 2.11 7.39
CA PRO A 15 -16.00 2.71 8.50
C PRO A 15 -15.18 3.67 9.35
N LYS A 16 -13.86 3.46 9.45
CA LYS A 16 -12.97 4.41 10.14
C LYS A 16 -12.79 5.66 9.29
N CYS A 17 -12.53 5.50 8.00
CA CYS A 17 -12.45 6.61 7.05
C CYS A 17 -13.72 7.48 7.07
N LYS A 18 -14.89 6.83 7.11
CA LYS A 18 -16.19 7.49 7.24
C LYS A 18 -16.27 8.36 8.49
N LYS A 19 -15.86 7.84 9.65
CA LYS A 19 -15.83 8.62 10.91
C LYS A 19 -14.97 9.86 10.82
N ILE A 20 -13.85 9.81 10.09
CA ILE A 20 -12.99 10.98 9.86
C ILE A 20 -13.76 12.02 9.02
N ILE A 21 -14.40 11.62 7.92
CA ILE A 21 -15.24 12.53 7.11
C ILE A 21 -16.39 13.11 7.94
N ASP A 22 -17.08 12.30 8.73
CA ASP A 22 -18.21 12.73 9.55
C ASP A 22 -17.74 13.78 10.58
N HIS A 23 -16.62 13.52 11.28
CA HIS A 23 -16.02 14.47 12.22
C HIS A 23 -15.64 15.80 11.56
N ILE A 24 -14.99 15.75 10.40
CA ILE A 24 -14.64 16.94 9.61
C ILE A 24 -15.90 17.72 9.20
N THR A 25 -16.97 17.01 8.85
CA THR A 25 -18.23 17.60 8.42
C THR A 25 -18.93 18.34 9.55
N ASP A 26 -18.86 17.80 10.77
CA ASP A 26 -19.43 18.41 11.98
C ASP A 26 -18.64 19.64 12.42
N ASP A 27 -17.31 19.60 12.34
CA ASP A 27 -16.43 20.67 12.81
C ASP A 27 -16.37 21.88 11.86
N LEU A 28 -16.38 21.65 10.53
CA LEU A 28 -15.92 22.69 9.60
C LEU A 28 -16.88 23.81 9.28
N GLY A 29 -18.14 23.81 9.75
CA GLY A 29 -19.02 25.00 9.77
C GLY A 29 -19.16 25.86 8.50
N GLY A 30 -18.63 25.43 7.34
CA GLY A 30 -18.46 26.21 6.12
C GLY A 30 -17.30 27.22 6.14
N THR A 31 -16.64 27.33 4.97
CA THR A 31 -15.88 28.50 4.47
C THR A 31 -14.37 28.60 4.68
N ASP A 32 -13.60 27.54 4.45
CA ASP A 32 -12.28 27.79 3.85
C ASP A 32 -12.45 28.17 2.37
N SER A 33 -11.71 29.18 1.92
CA SER A 33 -11.84 29.73 0.56
C SER A 33 -11.32 28.73 -0.48
N THR A 34 -12.21 27.93 -1.04
CA THR A 34 -11.91 27.00 -2.14
C THR A 34 -12.04 27.64 -3.52
N ASP A 35 -12.23 28.97 -3.62
CA ASP A 35 -12.41 29.63 -4.92
C ASP A 35 -11.21 29.46 -5.85
N GLY A 36 -10.00 29.44 -5.30
CA GLY A 36 -8.77 29.17 -6.05
C GLY A 36 -8.73 27.77 -6.67
N PHE A 37 -9.34 26.78 -6.02
CA PHE A 37 -9.37 25.38 -6.49
C PHE A 37 -10.11 25.27 -7.83
N TYR A 38 -11.33 25.82 -7.91
CA TYR A 38 -12.19 25.71 -9.09
C TYR A 38 -11.58 26.37 -10.32
N VAL A 39 -11.02 27.58 -10.15
CA VAL A 39 -10.37 28.33 -11.24
C VAL A 39 -9.12 27.63 -11.71
N THR A 40 -8.25 27.20 -10.79
CA THR A 40 -6.96 26.59 -11.11
C THR A 40 -7.13 25.25 -11.83
N HIS A 41 -8.08 24.43 -11.38
CA HIS A 41 -8.27 23.07 -11.89
C HIS A 41 -9.39 22.94 -12.93
N LYS A 42 -10.04 24.06 -13.30
CA LYS A 42 -11.14 24.10 -14.28
C LYS A 42 -12.25 23.10 -13.92
N ILE A 43 -12.64 23.11 -12.64
CA ILE A 43 -13.78 22.36 -12.12
C ILE A 43 -14.96 23.33 -12.05
N GLU A 44 -16.10 22.93 -12.61
CA GLU A 44 -17.31 23.74 -12.53
C GLU A 44 -17.98 23.53 -11.16
N LYS A 45 -18.46 24.61 -10.53
CA LYS A 45 -19.06 24.56 -9.18
C LYS A 45 -20.35 23.71 -9.10
N ASN A 46 -21.05 23.52 -10.21
CA ASN A 46 -22.21 22.64 -10.34
C ASN A 46 -21.84 21.14 -10.33
N ILE A 47 -20.60 20.79 -10.68
CA ILE A 47 -20.13 19.40 -10.68
C ILE A 47 -19.81 18.95 -9.27
N PHE A 48 -19.16 19.83 -8.49
CA PHE A 48 -18.71 19.50 -7.14
C PHE A 48 -18.90 20.69 -6.20
N ASP A 49 -19.84 20.55 -5.26
CA ASP A 49 -20.25 21.61 -4.35
C ASP A 49 -19.08 22.13 -3.49
N GLN A 50 -19.04 23.44 -3.29
CA GLN A 50 -18.03 24.15 -2.51
C GLN A 50 -17.88 23.63 -1.09
N LYS A 51 -18.98 23.22 -0.45
CA LYS A 51 -18.97 22.59 0.87
C LYS A 51 -18.21 21.27 0.85
N TYR A 52 -18.48 20.41 -0.14
CA TYR A 52 -17.83 19.11 -0.24
C TYR A 52 -16.35 19.23 -0.62
N CYS A 53 -15.97 20.28 -1.34
CA CYS A 53 -14.56 20.56 -1.61
C CYS A 53 -13.77 20.83 -0.34
N GLY A 54 -14.29 21.65 0.58
CA GLY A 54 -13.61 21.92 1.86
C GLY A 54 -13.45 20.66 2.73
N ILE A 55 -14.49 19.82 2.76
CA ILE A 55 -14.46 18.53 3.47
C ILE A 55 -13.41 17.59 2.85
N ALA A 56 -13.39 17.47 1.53
CA ALA A 56 -12.46 16.59 0.82
C ALA A 56 -11.00 17.02 1.02
N MET A 57 -10.70 18.33 0.93
CA MET A 57 -9.35 18.85 1.16
C MET A 57 -8.87 18.59 2.59
N SER A 58 -9.74 18.84 3.58
CA SER A 58 -9.43 18.55 4.98
C SER A 58 -9.22 17.05 5.22
N TYR A 59 -10.03 16.20 4.59
CA TYR A 59 -9.89 14.75 4.68
C TYR A 59 -8.58 14.26 4.06
N ILE A 60 -8.16 14.81 2.92
CA ILE A 60 -6.85 14.49 2.30
C ILE A 60 -5.72 14.82 3.28
N ARG A 61 -5.77 15.99 3.93
CA ARG A 61 -4.79 16.38 4.93
C ARG A 61 -4.76 15.38 6.10
N GLU A 62 -5.93 14.99 6.62
CA GLU A 62 -6.04 14.00 7.69
C GLU A 62 -5.44 12.65 7.28
N ILE A 63 -5.74 12.13 6.09
CA ILE A 63 -5.20 10.85 5.64
C ILE A 63 -3.70 10.92 5.36
N ASP A 64 -3.23 12.00 4.73
CA ASP A 64 -1.82 12.12 4.34
C ASP A 64 -0.90 12.28 5.55
N TYR A 65 -1.32 13.02 6.58
CA TYR A 65 -0.50 13.29 7.76
C TYR A 65 -0.79 12.37 8.95
N TYR A 66 -2.03 11.89 9.11
CA TYR A 66 -2.51 11.27 10.34
C TYR A 66 -3.16 9.89 10.13
N SER A 67 -2.92 9.23 8.99
CA SER A 67 -3.42 7.88 8.70
C SER A 67 -3.10 6.87 9.81
N ASP A 68 -1.86 6.87 10.30
CA ASP A 68 -1.42 5.96 11.37
C ASP A 68 -2.19 6.16 12.67
N SER A 69 -2.44 7.40 13.08
CA SER A 69 -3.24 7.68 14.29
C SER A 69 -4.70 7.28 14.16
N HIS A 70 -5.22 7.27 12.93
CA HIS A 70 -6.59 6.81 12.64
C HIS A 70 -6.69 5.29 12.47
N TYR A 71 -5.56 4.57 12.54
CA TYR A 71 -5.49 3.12 12.27
C TYR A 71 -6.08 2.75 10.90
N VAL A 72 -5.75 3.56 9.89
CA VAL A 72 -6.17 3.48 8.49
C VAL A 72 -4.92 3.56 7.62
N THR A 73 -4.83 2.78 6.54
CA THR A 73 -3.71 2.91 5.59
C THR A 73 -3.96 4.08 4.65
N LYS A 74 -2.92 4.77 4.16
CA LYS A 74 -3.08 5.83 3.15
C LYS A 74 -3.87 5.34 1.92
N GLU A 75 -3.52 4.16 1.41
CA GLU A 75 -4.23 3.51 0.31
C GLU A 75 -5.74 3.38 0.58
N SER A 76 -6.15 2.84 1.73
CA SER A 76 -7.57 2.74 2.07
C SER A 76 -8.24 4.10 2.26
N GLY A 77 -7.52 5.08 2.82
CA GLY A 77 -8.01 6.45 2.98
C GLY A 77 -8.31 7.13 1.65
N PHE A 78 -7.39 7.03 0.68
CA PHE A 78 -7.57 7.62 -0.67
C PHE A 78 -8.58 6.86 -1.52
N LEU A 79 -8.65 5.53 -1.41
CA LEU A 79 -9.72 4.73 -2.03
C LEU A 79 -11.10 5.12 -1.47
N TYR A 80 -11.19 5.34 -0.16
CA TYR A 80 -12.43 5.79 0.46
C TYR A 80 -12.84 7.18 -0.01
N LEU A 81 -11.89 8.11 -0.18
CA LEU A 81 -12.20 9.43 -0.76
C LEU A 81 -12.82 9.30 -2.14
N LEU A 82 -12.24 8.47 -3.00
CA LEU A 82 -12.76 8.24 -4.35
C LEU A 82 -14.17 7.62 -4.30
N TYR A 83 -14.40 6.64 -3.43
CA TYR A 83 -15.72 6.08 -3.15
C TYR A 83 -16.73 7.13 -2.66
N TRP A 84 -16.32 8.00 -1.73
CA TRP A 84 -17.17 9.05 -1.18
C TRP A 84 -17.53 10.11 -2.25
N LEU A 85 -16.59 10.47 -3.11
CA LEU A 85 -16.84 11.39 -4.23
C LEU A 85 -17.90 10.87 -5.21
N TYR A 86 -17.99 9.55 -5.40
CA TYR A 86 -19.05 8.92 -6.21
C TYR A 86 -20.47 9.11 -5.65
N ASP A 87 -20.60 9.31 -4.35
CA ASP A 87 -21.89 9.66 -3.72
C ASP A 87 -22.20 11.16 -3.85
N LYS A 88 -21.16 12.01 -3.83
CA LYS A 88 -21.31 13.47 -3.87
C LYS A 88 -21.41 14.06 -5.27
N ILE A 89 -20.84 13.39 -6.25
CA ILE A 89 -20.90 13.74 -7.67
C ILE A 89 -21.86 12.73 -8.31
N SER A 90 -22.75 13.20 -9.18
CA SER A 90 -23.75 12.33 -9.83
C SER A 90 -23.11 11.05 -10.39
N LYS A 91 -23.74 9.90 -10.11
CA LYS A 91 -23.27 8.57 -10.53
C LYS A 91 -23.14 8.38 -12.04
N ASP A 92 -23.71 9.28 -12.84
CA ASP A 92 -23.59 9.25 -14.30
C ASP A 92 -22.40 10.07 -14.83
N GLN A 93 -21.57 10.60 -13.93
CA GLN A 93 -20.42 11.44 -14.25
C GLN A 93 -19.10 10.87 -13.70
N GLU A 94 -18.82 9.58 -13.94
CA GLU A 94 -17.57 8.90 -13.53
C GLU A 94 -16.31 9.68 -13.92
N ASN A 95 -16.26 10.22 -15.15
CA ASN A 95 -15.15 11.07 -15.60
C ASN A 95 -14.95 12.32 -14.71
N ASN A 96 -16.05 12.89 -14.22
CA ASN A 96 -15.98 14.05 -13.32
C ASN A 96 -15.50 13.65 -11.93
N VAL A 97 -15.89 12.47 -11.43
CA VAL A 97 -15.38 11.95 -10.14
C VAL A 97 -13.86 11.86 -10.18
N HIS A 98 -13.30 11.18 -11.18
CA HIS A 98 -11.85 11.04 -11.30
C HIS A 98 -11.16 12.39 -11.53
N LYS A 99 -11.73 13.27 -12.37
CA LYS A 99 -11.21 14.63 -12.59
C LYS A 99 -11.13 15.44 -11.31
N VAL A 100 -12.20 15.43 -10.49
CA VAL A 100 -12.25 16.12 -9.19
C VAL A 100 -11.25 15.51 -8.22
N TYR A 101 -11.19 14.18 -8.12
CA TYR A 101 -10.23 13.47 -7.27
C TYR A 101 -8.78 13.87 -7.58
N VAL A 102 -8.35 13.79 -8.85
CA VAL A 102 -7.00 14.20 -9.26
C VAL A 102 -6.73 15.68 -8.98
N ALA A 103 -7.72 16.55 -9.20
CA ALA A 103 -7.59 17.97 -8.89
C ALA A 103 -7.36 18.22 -7.40
N LEU A 104 -8.08 17.51 -6.52
CA LEU A 104 -7.93 17.64 -5.06
C LEU A 104 -6.53 17.22 -4.61
N LEU A 105 -6.00 16.10 -5.13
CA LEU A 105 -4.64 15.65 -4.80
C LEU A 105 -3.58 16.67 -5.25
N LYS A 106 -3.72 17.24 -6.44
CA LYS A 106 -2.78 18.25 -6.97
C LYS A 106 -2.82 19.56 -6.18
N ALA A 107 -4.02 19.99 -5.79
CA ALA A 107 -4.18 21.17 -4.94
C ALA A 107 -3.48 20.95 -3.60
N HIS A 108 -3.74 19.82 -2.93
CA HIS A 108 -3.09 19.46 -1.67
C HIS A 108 -1.56 19.42 -1.81
N LYS A 109 -1.03 18.79 -2.86
CA LYS A 109 0.41 18.75 -3.12
C LYS A 109 1.04 20.13 -3.33
N THR A 110 0.31 21.03 -3.98
CA THR A 110 0.77 22.41 -4.21
C THR A 110 0.92 23.16 -2.88
N ASP A 111 -0.03 22.99 -1.99
CA ASP A 111 -0.02 23.60 -0.65
C ASP A 111 0.98 22.91 0.28
N TYR A 112 1.17 21.60 0.11
CA TYR A 112 1.99 20.74 0.97
C TYR A 112 3.01 19.95 0.16
N LYS A 113 4.16 20.59 -0.13
CA LYS A 113 5.23 20.01 -0.98
C LYS A 113 5.73 18.63 -0.52
N SER A 114 5.68 18.33 0.77
CA SER A 114 6.11 17.04 1.35
C SER A 114 5.07 15.92 1.18
N SER A 115 3.87 16.20 0.67
CA SER A 115 2.82 15.21 0.49
C SER A 115 3.24 14.09 -0.46
N CYS A 116 2.90 12.85 -0.11
CA CYS A 116 3.09 11.68 -0.98
C CYS A 116 1.82 11.34 -1.77
N CYS A 117 0.79 12.19 -1.76
CA CYS A 117 -0.53 11.84 -2.30
C CYS A 117 -0.54 11.57 -3.82
N GLU A 118 0.48 12.03 -4.56
CA GLU A 118 0.62 11.83 -6.01
C GLU A 118 0.65 10.34 -6.40
N GLU A 119 1.13 9.45 -5.52
CA GLU A 119 1.17 8.00 -5.80
C GLU A 119 -0.23 7.40 -5.98
N TYR A 120 -1.25 8.06 -5.43
CA TYR A 120 -2.65 7.65 -5.49
C TYR A 120 -3.45 8.29 -6.64
N GLU A 121 -2.83 9.14 -7.48
CA GLU A 121 -3.51 9.78 -8.63
C GLU A 121 -4.05 8.75 -9.64
N LYS A 122 -3.39 7.59 -9.73
CA LYS A 122 -3.75 6.52 -10.67
C LYS A 122 -4.95 5.70 -10.23
N TYR A 123 -5.47 5.94 -9.02
CA TYR A 123 -6.63 5.22 -8.54
C TYR A 123 -7.87 5.58 -9.34
N THR A 124 -8.55 4.54 -9.78
CA THR A 124 -9.80 4.59 -10.52
C THR A 124 -10.72 3.54 -9.92
N ILE A 125 -12.01 3.85 -9.89
CA ILE A 125 -13.07 2.95 -9.45
C ILE A 125 -14.14 3.10 -10.51
N SER A 126 -14.58 2.00 -11.12
CA SER A 126 -15.68 2.02 -12.08
C SER A 126 -17.04 2.02 -11.36
N LYS A 127 -18.11 2.34 -12.09
CA LYS A 127 -19.48 2.21 -11.57
C LYS A 127 -19.80 0.79 -11.11
N GLU A 128 -19.30 -0.22 -11.82
CA GLU A 128 -19.44 -1.63 -11.44
C GLU A 128 -18.72 -1.93 -10.12
N ASP A 129 -17.53 -1.35 -9.92
CA ASP A 129 -16.76 -1.51 -8.68
C ASP A 129 -17.49 -0.88 -7.49
N ILE A 130 -18.10 0.30 -7.66
CA ILE A 130 -18.90 0.95 -6.61
C ILE A 130 -20.02 0.02 -6.13
N ASN A 131 -20.74 -0.63 -7.03
CA ASN A 131 -21.79 -1.58 -6.64
C ASN A 131 -21.22 -2.78 -5.86
N GLY A 132 -20.00 -3.22 -6.18
CA GLY A 132 -19.30 -4.26 -5.42
C GLY A 132 -18.87 -3.78 -4.04
N ILE A 133 -18.30 -2.58 -3.97
CA ILE A 133 -17.86 -1.91 -2.74
C ILE A 133 -19.06 -1.67 -1.81
N ASP A 134 -20.19 -1.17 -2.31
CA ASP A 134 -21.41 -0.94 -1.52
C ASP A 134 -21.89 -2.22 -0.83
N LYS A 135 -21.89 -3.34 -1.57
CA LYS A 135 -22.27 -4.65 -1.02
C LYS A 135 -21.28 -5.12 0.05
N MET A 136 -19.98 -4.98 -0.20
CA MET A 136 -18.95 -5.37 0.77
C MET A 136 -18.97 -4.49 2.02
N TYR A 137 -19.16 -3.19 1.84
CA TYR A 137 -19.26 -2.22 2.92
C TYR A 137 -20.48 -2.50 3.79
N SER A 138 -21.65 -2.75 3.16
CA SER A 138 -22.88 -3.16 3.86
C SER A 138 -22.70 -4.47 4.64
N MET A 139 -22.02 -5.45 4.03
CA MET A 139 -21.68 -6.71 4.70
C MET A 139 -20.77 -6.48 5.91
N TYR A 140 -19.76 -5.62 5.78
CA TYR A 140 -18.85 -5.31 6.87
C TYR A 140 -19.52 -4.54 8.01
N GLU A 141 -20.35 -3.53 7.70
CA GLU A 141 -21.17 -2.85 8.70
C GLU A 141 -22.06 -3.85 9.44
N CYS A 142 -22.64 -4.81 8.72
CA CYS A 142 -23.45 -5.84 9.32
C CYS A 142 -22.66 -6.74 10.29
N LEU A 143 -21.51 -7.24 9.83
CA LEU A 143 -20.63 -8.08 10.63
C LEU A 143 -20.21 -7.39 11.93
N ASN A 144 -19.91 -6.09 11.87
CA ASN A 144 -19.57 -5.31 13.05
C ASN A 144 -20.74 -5.18 14.03
N LYS A 145 -21.97 -4.96 13.55
CA LYS A 145 -23.18 -4.94 14.40
C LYS A 145 -23.38 -6.28 15.11
N VAL A 146 -23.26 -7.39 14.36
CA VAL A 146 -23.37 -8.75 14.92
C VAL A 146 -22.29 -8.99 15.98
N LYS A 147 -21.04 -8.60 15.72
CA LYS A 147 -19.92 -8.80 16.64
C LYS A 147 -20.05 -8.00 17.93
N ASN A 148 -20.54 -6.77 17.85
CA ASN A 148 -20.67 -5.89 19.02
C ASN A 148 -21.89 -6.22 19.89
N LYS A 149 -22.73 -7.18 19.49
CA LYS A 149 -24.00 -7.51 20.16
C LYS A 149 -24.89 -6.28 20.42
N ASP A 150 -24.79 -5.28 19.55
CA ASP A 150 -25.73 -4.17 19.57
C ASP A 150 -27.09 -4.76 19.19
N GLY A 151 -27.95 -4.96 20.19
CA GLY A 151 -29.25 -5.65 20.08
C GLY A 151 -30.27 -4.95 19.16
N SER A 152 -29.84 -3.97 18.36
CA SER A 152 -30.64 -3.23 17.38
C SER A 152 -30.59 -3.82 15.97
N SER A 153 -29.94 -4.98 15.75
CA SER A 153 -29.78 -5.58 14.41
C SER A 153 -31.06 -6.19 13.82
N GLU A 154 -32.23 -6.00 14.42
CA GLU A 154 -33.45 -6.72 14.07
C GLU A 154 -34.19 -6.22 12.82
N THR A 155 -33.80 -5.11 12.19
CA THR A 155 -34.59 -4.57 11.06
C THR A 155 -34.05 -4.87 9.66
N ASP A 156 -32.75 -5.12 9.48
CA ASP A 156 -32.18 -5.37 8.15
C ASP A 156 -32.18 -6.87 7.79
N SER A 157 -32.96 -7.23 6.76
CA SER A 157 -33.09 -8.61 6.28
C SER A 157 -31.77 -9.16 5.72
N PHE A 158 -30.94 -8.32 5.11
CA PHE A 158 -29.61 -8.71 4.66
C PHE A 158 -28.74 -9.09 5.86
N CYS A 159 -28.78 -8.27 6.91
CA CYS A 159 -28.06 -8.56 8.13
C CYS A 159 -28.48 -9.85 8.83
N LYS A 160 -29.79 -10.12 8.86
CA LYS A 160 -30.31 -11.39 9.38
C LYS A 160 -29.78 -12.58 8.60
N ALA A 161 -29.71 -12.48 7.28
CA ALA A 161 -29.17 -13.53 6.43
C ALA A 161 -27.68 -13.77 6.70
N VAL A 162 -26.88 -12.69 6.84
CA VAL A 162 -25.45 -12.77 7.20
C VAL A 162 -25.27 -13.41 8.58
N ALA A 163 -26.04 -12.97 9.58
CA ALA A 163 -25.98 -13.54 10.93
C ALA A 163 -26.39 -15.03 10.95
N ALA A 164 -27.45 -15.40 10.24
CA ALA A 164 -27.88 -16.79 10.12
C ALA A 164 -26.82 -17.66 9.44
N PHE A 165 -26.18 -17.16 8.37
CA PHE A 165 -25.09 -17.85 7.70
C PHE A 165 -23.91 -18.11 8.65
N ILE A 166 -23.47 -17.10 9.40
CA ILE A 166 -22.38 -17.23 10.38
C ILE A 166 -22.73 -18.24 11.47
N ASN A 167 -23.96 -18.18 11.98
CA ASN A 167 -24.42 -19.11 13.02
C ASN A 167 -24.46 -20.55 12.50
N ASN A 168 -24.95 -20.77 11.29
CA ASN A 168 -24.99 -22.10 10.67
C ASN A 168 -23.56 -22.65 10.46
N TYR A 169 -22.66 -21.84 9.92
CA TYR A 169 -21.26 -22.22 9.70
C TYR A 169 -20.54 -22.57 11.02
N ASN A 170 -20.68 -21.73 12.04
CA ASN A 170 -20.07 -22.00 13.35
C ASN A 170 -20.66 -23.26 14.00
N THR A 171 -21.96 -23.49 13.85
CA THR A 171 -22.61 -24.71 14.35
C THR A 171 -22.04 -25.95 13.67
N GLU A 172 -21.86 -25.91 12.34
CA GLU A 172 -21.30 -27.02 11.56
C GLU A 172 -19.84 -27.32 11.93
N ILE A 173 -19.00 -26.29 12.11
CA ILE A 173 -17.63 -26.44 12.59
C ILE A 173 -17.59 -27.07 13.99
N HIS A 174 -18.44 -26.62 14.91
CA HIS A 174 -18.47 -27.16 16.26
C HIS A 174 -19.05 -28.58 16.34
N SER A 175 -20.03 -28.93 15.50
CA SER A 175 -20.56 -30.30 15.43
C SER A 175 -19.55 -31.27 14.80
N GLY A 176 -18.83 -30.86 13.76
CA GLY A 176 -17.80 -31.69 13.13
C GLY A 176 -16.56 -31.94 14.00
N ALA A 177 -16.18 -30.96 14.83
CA ALA A 177 -15.08 -31.12 15.79
C ALA A 177 -15.40 -32.15 16.90
N ALA A 178 -16.67 -32.35 17.25
CA ALA A 178 -17.08 -33.35 18.24
C ALA A 178 -17.03 -34.79 17.69
N GLU A 179 -17.26 -34.99 16.39
CA GLU A 179 -17.15 -36.31 15.74
C GLU A 179 -15.71 -36.64 15.31
N SER A 180 -14.87 -35.63 15.04
CA SER A 180 -13.49 -35.81 14.59
C SER A 180 -12.49 -36.21 15.68
N GLN A 181 -12.86 -36.15 16.97
CA GLN A 181 -11.97 -36.66 18.05
C GLN A 181 -11.74 -38.19 18.01
N ASN A 182 -12.48 -38.94 17.17
CA ASN A 182 -12.24 -40.36 16.90
C ASN A 182 -11.68 -40.64 15.50
N SER A 183 -11.48 -39.63 14.64
CA SER A 183 -10.82 -39.84 13.35
C SER A 183 -9.31 -39.74 13.53
N THR A 184 -8.66 -40.91 13.54
CA THR A 184 -7.22 -41.11 13.36
C THR A 184 -6.59 -39.98 12.55
N LEU A 185 -5.77 -39.14 13.22
CA LEU A 185 -4.82 -38.16 12.66
C LEU A 185 -4.90 -38.08 11.14
N LEU A 186 -5.84 -37.28 10.64
CA LEU A 186 -5.91 -36.94 9.23
C LEU A 186 -4.66 -36.11 8.97
N ASN A 187 -3.66 -36.76 8.37
CA ASN A 187 -2.36 -36.21 8.05
C ASN A 187 -2.54 -34.75 7.60
N GLU A 188 -1.97 -33.85 8.40
CA GLU A 188 -1.84 -32.43 8.10
C GLU A 188 -1.57 -32.27 6.61
N CYS A 189 -2.30 -31.36 5.97
CA CYS A 189 -2.09 -31.00 4.58
C CYS A 189 -0.59 -30.91 4.29
N GLN A 190 -0.03 -31.96 3.69
CA GLN A 190 1.33 -31.95 3.18
C GLN A 190 1.32 -30.92 2.07
N ASN A 191 1.65 -29.67 2.43
CA ASN A 191 1.95 -28.63 1.49
C ASN A 191 2.96 -29.23 0.53
N ASN A 192 2.52 -29.45 -0.70
CA ASN A 192 3.28 -30.15 -1.70
C ASN A 192 4.36 -29.18 -2.20
N ASN A 193 5.41 -28.99 -1.39
CA ASN A 193 6.54 -28.09 -1.62
C ASN A 193 7.26 -28.38 -2.95
N ARG A 194 6.92 -29.50 -3.58
CA ARG A 194 7.31 -29.88 -4.93
C ARG A 194 6.91 -28.85 -5.98
N ILE A 195 5.72 -28.22 -5.87
CA ILE A 195 5.23 -27.27 -6.88
C ILE A 195 6.05 -25.96 -6.87
N PRO A 196 6.25 -25.27 -5.72
CA PRO A 196 7.13 -24.10 -5.66
C PRO A 196 8.56 -24.40 -6.13
N THR A 197 9.09 -25.58 -5.78
CA THR A 197 10.45 -25.99 -6.16
C THR A 197 10.60 -26.14 -7.68
N ILE A 198 9.62 -26.75 -8.37
CA ILE A 198 9.65 -26.89 -9.83
C ILE A 198 9.61 -25.53 -10.53
N ILE A 199 8.80 -24.58 -10.02
CA ILE A 199 8.69 -23.23 -10.59
C ILE A 199 10.04 -22.49 -10.49
N ILE A 200 10.71 -22.55 -9.34
CA ILE A 200 12.02 -21.92 -9.14
C ILE A 200 13.07 -22.48 -10.11
N ILE A 201 13.08 -23.81 -10.31
CA ILE A 201 14.02 -24.47 -11.24
C ILE A 201 13.78 -24.01 -12.69
N ILE A 202 12.52 -23.94 -13.13
CA ILE A 202 12.18 -23.51 -14.49
C ILE A 202 12.61 -22.05 -14.72
N ILE A 203 12.34 -21.15 -13.76
CA ILE A 203 12.75 -19.74 -13.86
C ILE A 203 14.28 -19.63 -13.93
N GLY A 204 15.01 -20.36 -13.11
CA GLY A 204 16.48 -20.37 -13.12
C GLY A 204 17.06 -20.85 -14.46
N LEU A 205 16.45 -21.88 -15.07
CA LEU A 205 16.84 -22.37 -16.39
C LEU A 205 16.58 -21.33 -17.50
N LEU A 206 15.41 -20.67 -17.49
CA LEU A 206 15.08 -19.63 -18.46
C LEU A 206 16.06 -18.45 -18.40
N ILE A 207 16.40 -18.01 -17.19
CA ILE A 207 17.39 -16.94 -16.96
C ILE A 207 18.76 -17.36 -17.50
N SER A 208 19.19 -18.60 -17.21
CA SER A 208 20.48 -19.14 -17.67
C SER A 208 20.56 -19.22 -19.20
N VAL A 209 19.49 -19.66 -19.86
CA VAL A 209 19.38 -19.69 -21.33
C VAL A 209 19.42 -18.27 -21.91
N ALA A 210 18.71 -17.32 -21.30
CA ALA A 210 18.74 -15.92 -21.73
C ALA A 210 20.17 -15.35 -21.66
N PHE A 211 20.91 -15.63 -20.58
CA PHE A 211 22.31 -15.23 -20.46
C PHE A 211 23.21 -15.89 -21.51
N LEU A 212 23.01 -17.17 -21.82
CA LEU A 212 23.76 -17.86 -22.88
C LEU A 212 23.50 -17.26 -24.26
N ILE A 213 22.24 -16.91 -24.56
CA ILE A 213 21.88 -16.23 -25.80
C ILE A 213 22.54 -14.85 -25.84
N LEU A 214 22.40 -14.04 -24.78
CA LEU A 214 23.04 -12.74 -24.70
C LEU A 214 24.56 -12.83 -24.87
N TYR A 215 25.19 -13.85 -24.30
CA TYR A 215 26.64 -14.08 -24.40
C TYR A 215 27.09 -14.45 -25.82
N LYS A 216 26.33 -15.29 -26.55
CA LYS A 216 26.66 -15.72 -27.92
C LYS A 216 26.27 -14.72 -29.02
N THR A 217 25.32 -13.84 -28.74
CA THR A 217 24.83 -12.86 -29.73
C THR A 217 25.81 -11.66 -29.82
N PRO A 218 25.89 -10.92 -30.95
CA PRO A 218 26.68 -9.67 -31.03
C PRO A 218 26.36 -8.61 -29.97
N LEU A 219 25.24 -8.72 -29.24
CA LEU A 219 24.97 -7.93 -28.03
C LEU A 219 25.95 -8.26 -26.89
N GLY A 220 26.37 -9.53 -26.77
CA GLY A 220 27.32 -10.00 -25.77
C GLY A 220 28.70 -9.38 -25.90
N SER A 221 29.17 -9.09 -27.12
CA SER A 221 30.45 -8.39 -27.32
C SER A 221 30.39 -6.95 -26.79
N ARG A 222 29.24 -6.27 -26.93
CA ARG A 222 29.03 -4.94 -26.33
C ARG A 222 29.01 -5.01 -24.80
N PHE A 223 28.32 -6.00 -24.22
CA PHE A 223 28.33 -6.22 -22.78
C PHE A 223 29.73 -6.54 -22.24
N ARG A 224 30.50 -7.38 -22.95
CA ARG A 224 31.87 -7.70 -22.58
C ARG A 224 32.76 -6.46 -22.60
N SER A 225 32.63 -5.61 -23.63
CA SER A 225 33.36 -4.34 -23.68
C SER A 225 32.99 -3.40 -22.52
N LEU A 226 31.71 -3.33 -22.15
CA LEU A 226 31.27 -2.54 -20.99
C LEU A 226 31.82 -3.08 -19.66
N LEU A 227 31.85 -4.41 -19.49
CA LEU A 227 32.41 -5.06 -18.31
C LEU A 227 33.93 -4.85 -18.23
N GLU A 228 34.65 -4.97 -19.34
CA GLU A 228 36.09 -4.68 -19.41
C GLU A 228 36.38 -3.21 -19.09
N LYS A 229 35.58 -2.26 -19.60
CA LYS A 229 35.69 -0.85 -19.25
C LYS A 229 35.49 -0.60 -17.74
N LYS A 230 34.46 -1.21 -17.15
CA LYS A 230 34.23 -1.09 -15.69
C LYS A 230 35.36 -1.74 -14.89
N LYS A 231 35.86 -2.91 -15.29
CA LYS A 231 36.99 -3.58 -14.63
C LYS A 231 38.24 -2.70 -14.66
N ASN A 232 38.55 -2.11 -15.82
CA ASN A 232 39.70 -1.21 -15.95
C ASN A 232 39.53 0.04 -15.06
N TYR A 233 38.33 0.62 -15.01
CA TYR A 233 38.04 1.74 -14.12
C TYR A 233 38.28 1.41 -12.64
N TRP A 234 37.79 0.26 -12.18
CA TRP A 234 38.03 -0.20 -10.81
C TRP A 234 39.51 -0.48 -10.53
N ASN A 235 40.24 -1.07 -11.47
CA ASN A 235 41.69 -1.26 -11.33
C ASN A 235 42.44 0.08 -11.23
N THR A 236 41.98 1.13 -11.93
CA THR A 236 42.56 2.48 -11.81
C THR A 236 42.31 3.07 -10.42
N ILE A 237 41.08 2.96 -9.90
CA ILE A 237 40.75 3.43 -8.54
C ILE A 237 41.57 2.67 -7.49
N ASP A 238 41.71 1.36 -7.64
CA ASP A 238 42.48 0.53 -6.71
C ASP A 238 43.97 0.91 -6.72
N LEU A 239 44.54 1.17 -7.91
CA LEU A 239 45.90 1.65 -8.04
C LEU A 239 46.08 3.05 -7.40
N GLU A 240 45.15 3.96 -7.62
CA GLU A 240 45.16 5.29 -6.98
C GLU A 240 45.05 5.18 -5.46
N THR A 241 44.17 4.31 -4.96
CA THR A 241 43.98 4.06 -3.53
C THR A 241 45.24 3.48 -2.88
N ASN A 242 45.89 2.53 -3.54
CA ASN A 242 47.15 1.94 -3.08
C ASN A 242 48.32 2.95 -3.10
N ASN A 243 48.30 3.95 -3.98
CA ASN A 243 49.30 5.02 -4.03
C ASN A 243 49.05 6.13 -2.99
N ILE A 244 47.82 6.28 -2.50
CA ILE A 244 47.45 7.26 -1.46
C ILE A 244 47.69 6.71 -0.06
N GLN A 245 48.00 5.41 0.09
CA GLN A 245 48.41 4.85 1.36
C GLN A 245 49.69 5.57 1.84
N PRO A 246 49.66 6.31 2.96
CA PRO A 246 50.84 7.00 3.47
C PRO A 246 51.95 5.97 3.68
N PRO A 247 53.22 6.31 3.41
CA PRO A 247 54.33 5.39 3.61
C PRO A 247 54.22 4.84 5.02
N ASN A 248 54.02 3.53 5.12
CA ASN A 248 53.81 2.85 6.39
C ASN A 248 54.83 3.38 7.39
N ILE A 249 54.34 3.97 8.48
CA ILE A 249 55.12 4.21 9.69
C ILE A 249 55.32 2.82 10.32
N THR A 250 56.14 2.00 9.66
CA THR A 250 56.63 0.72 10.17
C THR A 250 58.06 0.94 10.60
N GLU A 251 58.22 1.43 11.83
CA GLU A 251 59.30 1.06 12.75
C GLU A 251 59.09 1.73 14.11
N CYS A 252 58.00 1.38 14.82
CA CYS A 252 58.10 1.32 16.28
C CYS A 252 58.48 -0.11 16.62
N ASP A 253 59.77 -0.36 16.44
CA ASP A 253 60.38 -1.64 16.64
C ASP A 253 60.15 -2.12 18.08
N LYS A 254 59.77 -3.38 18.17
CA LYS A 254 59.49 -4.08 19.41
C LYS A 254 60.77 -4.17 20.23
N ASN A 255 60.92 -3.29 21.22
CA ASN A 255 61.84 -3.52 22.32
C ASN A 255 61.16 -3.27 23.67
N TYR A 256 60.03 -3.94 23.87
CA TYR A 256 59.43 -4.14 25.19
C TYR A 256 60.23 -5.19 25.95
N ASN A 257 61.29 -4.74 26.63
CA ASN A 257 61.78 -5.32 27.86
C ASN A 257 62.81 -4.36 28.48
N LYS A 258 62.34 -3.49 29.40
CA LYS A 258 62.95 -3.26 30.73
C LYS A 258 62.57 -1.93 31.41
N TYR A 259 61.84 -1.00 30.79
CA TYR A 259 61.44 0.21 31.50
C TYR A 259 59.98 0.58 31.26
N ASP A 260 59.20 0.60 32.35
CA ASP A 260 57.89 1.24 32.43
C ASP A 260 58.05 2.72 32.13
N ILE A 261 57.77 3.11 30.89
CA ILE A 261 57.58 4.52 30.55
C ILE A 261 56.30 4.59 29.72
N LEU A 262 55.26 5.19 30.31
CA LEU A 262 54.06 5.62 29.63
C LEU A 262 54.46 6.55 28.48
N TYR A 263 54.29 6.10 27.24
CA TYR A 263 54.09 7.01 26.12
C TYR A 263 52.62 6.95 25.74
N HIS A 264 51.95 8.10 25.85
CA HIS A 264 50.72 8.35 25.13
C HIS A 264 51.06 8.43 23.65
N CYS A 265 50.43 7.57 22.86
CA CYS A 265 50.19 7.88 21.46
C CYS A 265 48.93 8.73 21.43
N ASP A 266 49.05 9.97 20.97
CA ASP A 266 47.90 10.77 20.56
C ASP A 266 47.30 10.22 19.26
#